data_AF-A0A453L7I3-F1
#
_entry.id   AF-A0A453L7I3-F1
#
_cell.length_a   1.000
_cell.length_b   1.000
_cell.length_c   1.000
_cell.angle_alpha   90.00
_cell.angle_beta   90.00
_cell.angle_gamma   90.00
#
_symmetry.space_group_name_H-M   'P 1'
#
loop_
_entity.id
_entity.type
_entity.pdbx_description
1 polymer ?
#
loop_
_entity_poly.entity_id
_entity_poly.type
_entity_poly.pdbx_seq_one_letter_code
_entity_poly.pdbx_strand_id
1 'polypeptide(L)'
;FLAERGALIFLDDEGGTIGMEEIYGKIAGGKYGCSWDAFQAYKHLKLLGYIIGRYAVPWTMKNNPTCETTDSLERMPDTDQSFNRADGVHNGITKLLKEMHIDGLHPSFEVYLPNSKFRKSSPGAPCFLLSMLRDKPPSRDELETIESKCDGIPLKFCQVDNGRVSFLSFDKVRLPSLP
;
A
#
# COMPACT_ATOMS: atom_id res chain seq x y z
N PHE A 1 7.20 10.04 7.84
CA PHE A 1 6.99 9.34 9.12
C PHE A 1 8.27 9.01 9.86
N LEU A 2 9.08 8.01 9.46
CA LEU A 2 10.29 7.68 10.25
C LEU A 2 11.29 8.84 10.31
N ALA A 3 11.46 9.59 9.22
CA ALA A 3 12.25 10.82 9.21
C ALA A 3 11.69 11.90 10.14
N GLU A 4 10.36 12.13 10.15
CA GLU A 4 9.72 13.03 11.12
C GLU A 4 9.94 12.61 12.57
N ARG A 5 10.17 11.32 12.82
CA ARG A 5 10.48 10.77 14.15
C ARG A 5 11.97 10.78 14.49
N GLY A 6 12.83 11.26 13.60
CA GLY A 6 14.29 11.19 13.75
C GLY A 6 14.86 9.77 13.71
N ALA A 7 14.08 8.79 13.23
CA ALA A 7 14.47 7.38 13.16
C ALA A 7 15.01 6.97 11.78
N LEU A 8 15.02 7.88 10.82
CA LEU A 8 15.53 7.66 9.46
C LEU A 8 16.07 8.97 8.90
N ILE A 9 17.28 8.93 8.33
CA ILE A 9 17.89 10.06 7.61
C ILE A 9 18.00 9.63 6.16
N PHE A 10 17.61 10.53 5.25
CA PHE A 10 17.77 10.34 3.82
C PHE A 10 19.03 11.09 3.35
N LEU A 11 19.82 10.44 2.51
CA LEU A 11 20.97 11.04 1.85
C LEU A 11 20.69 11.13 0.34
N ASP A 12 21.18 12.18 -0.30
CA ASP A 12 21.25 12.28 -1.75
C ASP A 12 22.43 11.46 -2.32
N ASP A 13 22.59 11.47 -3.64
CA ASP A 13 23.64 10.73 -4.35
C ASP A 13 25.05 11.25 -4.03
N GLU A 14 25.16 12.47 -3.50
CA GLU A 14 26.41 13.13 -3.10
C GLU A 14 26.70 12.94 -1.60
N GLY A 15 25.81 12.25 -0.87
CA GLY A 15 25.92 12.00 0.57
C GLY A 15 25.42 13.16 1.44
N GLY A 16 24.81 14.18 0.86
CA GLY A 16 24.15 15.28 1.56
C GLY A 16 22.82 14.86 2.18
N THR A 17 22.46 15.44 3.33
CA THR A 17 21.20 15.10 4.01
C THR A 17 20.01 15.76 3.33
N ILE A 18 19.01 14.96 2.95
CA ILE A 18 17.76 15.45 2.37
C ILE A 18 16.88 16.02 3.49
N GLY A 19 16.52 17.29 3.38
CA GLY A 19 15.67 18.00 4.33
C GLY A 19 14.20 17.57 4.28
N MET A 20 13.45 17.86 5.35
CA MET A 20 12.02 17.51 5.44
C MET A 20 11.16 18.17 4.36
N GLU A 21 11.48 19.40 3.97
CA GLU A 21 10.79 20.10 2.89
C GLU A 21 10.86 19.33 1.57
N GLU A 22 12.05 18.83 1.21
CA GLU A 22 12.23 18.05 -0.01
C GLU A 22 11.51 16.70 0.07
N ILE A 23 11.55 16.02 1.23
CA ILE A 23 10.79 14.78 1.46
C ILE A 23 9.29 15.02 1.25
N TYR A 24 8.75 16.10 1.82
CA TYR A 24 7.34 16.46 1.62
C TYR A 24 7.05 16.85 0.18
N GLY A 25 7.95 17.56 -0.50
CA GLY A 25 7.84 17.86 -1.92
C GLY A 25 7.73 16.59 -2.77
N LYS A 26 8.55 15.56 -2.49
CA LYS A 26 8.46 14.27 -3.18
C LYS A 26 7.13 13.54 -2.93
N ILE A 27 6.58 13.62 -1.72
CA ILE A 27 5.27 13.02 -1.37
C ILE A 27 4.12 13.78 -2.07
N ALA A 28 4.14 15.11 -1.98
CA ALA A 28 3.13 15.98 -2.61
C ALA A 28 3.14 15.86 -4.14
N GLY A 29 4.29 15.53 -4.74
CA GLY A 29 4.43 15.28 -6.17
C GLY A 29 3.63 14.08 -6.71
N GLY A 30 2.98 13.27 -5.86
CA GLY A 30 1.96 12.33 -6.33
C GLY A 30 2.48 11.08 -7.04
N LYS A 31 3.77 10.73 -6.88
CA LYS A 31 4.41 9.63 -7.63
C LYS A 31 4.35 8.31 -6.86
N TYR A 32 4.42 7.19 -7.58
CA TYR A 32 4.58 5.84 -7.02
C TYR A 32 3.47 5.44 -6.02
N GLY A 33 2.22 5.75 -6.36
CA GLY A 33 1.06 5.46 -5.51
C GLY A 33 1.01 6.28 -4.21
N CYS A 34 1.86 7.30 -4.07
CA CYS A 34 1.92 8.16 -2.89
C CYS A 34 1.25 9.49 -3.20
N SER A 35 0.44 10.00 -2.27
CA SER A 35 -0.11 11.35 -2.30
C SER A 35 0.00 11.96 -0.91
N TRP A 36 -0.14 13.29 -0.84
CA TRP A 36 -0.15 13.98 0.45
C TRP A 36 -1.25 13.45 1.38
N ASP A 37 -2.46 13.26 0.87
CA ASP A 37 -3.59 12.75 1.64
C ASP A 37 -3.38 11.31 2.11
N ALA A 38 -2.86 10.44 1.22
CA ALA A 38 -2.53 9.07 1.60
C ALA A 38 -1.45 9.04 2.69
N PHE A 39 -0.48 9.96 2.64
CA PHE A 39 0.52 10.09 3.68
C PHE A 39 -0.07 10.57 5.02
N GLN A 40 -1.01 11.52 5.01
CA GLN A 40 -1.69 11.96 6.22
C GLN A 40 -2.51 10.83 6.85
N ALA A 41 -3.26 10.08 6.05
CA ALA A 41 -4.00 8.90 6.50
C ALA A 41 -3.06 7.84 7.10
N TYR A 42 -1.97 7.53 6.40
CA TYR A 42 -0.93 6.62 6.87
C TYR A 42 -0.34 7.08 8.20
N LYS A 43 0.05 8.35 8.32
CA LYS A 43 0.61 8.93 9.53
C LYS A 43 -0.36 8.84 10.69
N HIS A 44 -1.63 9.18 10.47
CA HIS A 44 -2.66 9.12 11.50
C HIS A 44 -2.84 7.69 12.04
N LEU A 45 -3.02 6.71 11.15
CA LEU A 45 -3.13 5.30 11.53
C LEU A 45 -1.86 4.77 12.23
N LYS A 46 -0.67 5.20 11.79
CA LYS A 46 0.59 4.85 12.46
C LYS A 46 0.68 5.39 13.87
N LEU A 47 0.21 6.62 14.12
CA LEU A 47 0.18 7.21 15.46
C LEU A 47 -0.80 6.49 16.40
N LEU A 48 -1.88 5.91 15.86
CA LEU A 48 -2.80 5.04 16.60
C LEU A 48 -2.23 3.64 16.87
N GLY A 49 -1.04 3.32 16.37
CA GLY A 49 -0.35 2.05 16.59
C GLY A 49 -0.67 0.96 15.58
N TYR A 50 -1.51 1.23 14.57
CA TYR A 50 -1.80 0.24 13.53
C TYR A 50 -0.57 -0.11 12.72
N ILE A 51 -0.56 -1.34 12.25
CA ILE A 51 0.39 -1.80 11.25
C ILE A 51 -0.27 -1.61 9.89
N ILE A 52 0.45 -1.00 8.95
CA ILE A 52 -0.11 -0.56 7.67
C ILE A 52 0.74 -1.13 6.55
N GLY A 53 0.12 -1.94 5.70
CA GLY A 53 0.64 -2.42 4.44
C GLY A 53 0.04 -1.64 3.27
N ARG A 54 0.74 -1.66 2.14
CA ARG A 54 0.18 -1.18 0.87
C ARG A 54 -0.68 -2.28 0.29
N TYR A 55 -1.89 -1.93 -0.13
CA TYR A 55 -2.78 -2.92 -0.75
C TYR A 55 -2.18 -3.49 -2.02
N ALA A 56 -2.30 -4.81 -2.20
CA ALA A 56 -1.78 -5.56 -3.35
C ALA A 56 -0.26 -5.45 -3.58
N VAL A 57 0.51 -4.96 -2.60
CA VAL A 57 1.97 -4.90 -2.65
C VAL A 57 2.56 -5.87 -1.62
N PRO A 58 3.33 -6.90 -2.05
CA PRO A 58 3.92 -7.85 -1.13
C PRO A 58 4.85 -7.18 -0.09
N TRP A 59 4.71 -7.57 1.17
CA TRP A 59 5.60 -7.13 2.25
C TRP A 59 7.06 -7.55 2.06
N THR A 60 7.26 -8.71 1.45
CA THR A 60 8.57 -9.30 1.18
C THR A 60 8.56 -9.87 -0.22
N MET A 61 9.61 -9.61 -0.99
CA MET A 61 9.87 -10.33 -2.23
C MET A 61 10.31 -11.75 -1.85
N LYS A 62 9.52 -12.79 -2.15
CA LYS A 62 10.05 -14.15 -2.14
C LYS A 62 10.98 -14.26 -3.35
N ASN A 63 12.28 -14.43 -3.11
CA ASN A 63 13.20 -14.87 -4.16
C ASN A 63 12.87 -16.33 -4.46
N ASN A 64 11.91 -16.59 -5.36
CA ASN A 64 11.81 -17.92 -5.96
C ASN A 64 12.94 -18.03 -6.98
N PRO A 65 13.91 -18.96 -6.84
CA PRO A 65 14.94 -19.18 -7.84
C PRO A 65 14.43 -20.09 -8.98
N THR A 66 13.17 -19.98 -9.38
CA THR A 66 12.61 -20.79 -10.47
C THR A 66 11.35 -20.13 -11.04
N CYS A 67 11.49 -19.50 -12.21
CA CYS A 67 10.42 -19.53 -13.19
C CYS A 67 10.44 -20.95 -13.79
N GLU A 68 9.62 -21.85 -13.25
CA GLU A 68 9.17 -22.99 -14.05
C GLU A 68 7.87 -22.56 -14.73
N THR A 69 8.03 -21.95 -15.90
CA THR A 69 7.01 -22.01 -16.92
C THR A 69 6.95 -23.46 -17.38
N THR A 70 5.88 -24.17 -17.04
CA THR A 70 5.51 -25.39 -17.76
C THR A 70 5.18 -25.01 -19.20
N ASP A 71 6.13 -25.22 -20.12
CA ASP A 71 5.96 -26.16 -21.23
C ASP A 71 7.30 -26.42 -21.95
N SER A 72 7.69 -27.70 -21.96
CA SER A 72 8.53 -28.43 -22.93
C SER A 72 9.66 -27.71 -23.69
N LEU A 73 10.95 -28.00 -23.42
CA LEU A 73 11.78 -29.07 -24.04
C LEU A 73 13.29 -28.85 -23.76
N GLU A 74 13.95 -29.93 -23.34
CA GLU A 74 15.39 -30.27 -23.47
C GLU A 74 16.52 -29.48 -22.75
N ARG A 75 17.68 -30.12 -22.66
CA ARG A 75 18.61 -30.23 -21.52
C ARG A 75 20.04 -29.76 -21.86
N MET A 76 20.61 -28.86 -21.02
CA MET A 76 22.03 -28.62 -20.62
C MET A 76 23.06 -28.00 -21.62
N PRO A 77 24.25 -27.48 -21.17
CA PRO A 77 24.72 -27.10 -19.82
C PRO A 77 25.39 -25.70 -19.68
N ASP A 78 25.54 -25.27 -18.42
CA ASP A 78 26.57 -24.44 -17.75
C ASP A 78 27.35 -23.35 -18.53
N THR A 79 27.23 -22.10 -18.05
CA THR A 79 28.31 -21.11 -18.14
C THR A 79 28.24 -20.18 -16.92
N ASP A 80 29.33 -20.18 -16.15
CA ASP A 80 29.64 -19.21 -15.10
C ASP A 80 29.53 -17.77 -15.61
N GLN A 81 28.75 -16.92 -14.93
CA GLN A 81 29.00 -15.48 -14.92
C GLN A 81 28.30 -14.76 -13.75
N SER A 82 29.10 -14.57 -12.69
CA SER A 82 29.42 -13.27 -12.07
C SER A 82 28.34 -12.18 -12.01
N PHE A 83 27.93 -11.87 -10.78
CA PHE A 83 27.57 -10.55 -10.23
C PHE A 83 26.92 -9.52 -11.15
N ASN A 84 25.57 -9.47 -11.15
CA ASN A 84 24.76 -8.25 -11.32
C ASN A 84 23.29 -8.53 -10.93
N ARG A 85 23.02 -8.79 -9.64
CA ARG A 85 21.68 -9.23 -9.16
C ARG A 85 20.76 -8.10 -8.65
N ALA A 86 21.26 -6.87 -8.53
CA ALA A 86 20.52 -5.75 -7.95
C ALA A 86 19.57 -5.05 -8.96
N ASP A 87 19.92 -5.05 -10.24
CA ASP A 87 19.22 -4.24 -11.26
C ASP A 87 17.83 -4.79 -11.62
N GLY A 88 17.69 -6.12 -11.68
CA GLY A 88 16.41 -6.78 -11.99
C GLY A 88 15.34 -6.62 -10.88
N VAL A 89 15.74 -6.55 -9.61
CA VAL A 89 14.82 -6.42 -8.46
C VAL A 89 14.29 -5.00 -8.33
N HIS A 90 15.16 -4.00 -8.55
CA HIS A 90 14.77 -2.59 -8.53
C HIS A 90 13.70 -2.27 -9.58
N ASN A 91 13.82 -2.89 -10.77
CA ASN A 91 12.88 -2.70 -11.85
C ASN A 91 11.49 -3.31 -11.53
N GLY A 92 11.44 -4.45 -10.83
CA GLY A 92 10.20 -5.09 -10.41
C GLY A 92 9.38 -4.28 -9.40
N ILE A 93 10.02 -3.74 -8.35
CA ILE A 93 9.33 -2.91 -7.33
C ILE A 93 8.84 -1.60 -7.95
N THR A 94 9.70 -0.95 -8.74
CA THR A 94 9.34 0.30 -9.41
C THR A 94 8.15 0.11 -10.35
N LYS A 95 8.09 -1.03 -11.06
CA LYS A 95 6.94 -1.40 -11.88
C LYS A 95 5.67 -1.57 -11.04
N LEU A 96 5.71 -2.35 -9.96
CA LEU A 96 4.57 -2.54 -9.06
C LEU A 96 4.04 -1.21 -8.51
N LEU A 97 4.93 -0.32 -8.07
CA LEU A 97 4.56 0.99 -7.54
C LEU A 97 4.03 1.96 -8.60
N LYS A 98 4.46 1.83 -9.87
CA LYS A 98 3.93 2.62 -10.99
C LYS A 98 2.56 2.12 -11.45
N GLU A 99 2.32 0.81 -11.37
CA GLU A 99 1.03 0.19 -11.67
C GLU A 99 -0.02 0.42 -10.58
N MET A 100 0.37 0.97 -9.42
CA MET A 100 -0.57 1.40 -8.41
C MET A 100 -1.48 2.50 -8.96
N HIS A 101 -2.77 2.18 -9.06
CA HIS A 101 -3.76 3.19 -9.33
C HIS A 101 -3.87 4.13 -8.12
N ILE A 102 -3.79 5.43 -8.40
CA ILE A 102 -4.27 6.50 -7.52
C ILE A 102 -5.69 6.90 -7.96
N ASP A 103 -6.07 6.56 -9.21
CA ASP A 103 -7.27 7.02 -9.93
C ASP A 103 -8.42 6.01 -9.90
N GLY A 104 -9.36 6.23 -8.97
CA GLY A 104 -10.57 5.42 -8.80
C GLY A 104 -10.84 5.07 -7.33
N LEU A 105 -11.93 4.34 -7.07
CA LEU A 105 -12.24 3.79 -5.75
C LEU A 105 -11.58 2.41 -5.63
N HIS A 106 -10.41 2.35 -4.99
CA HIS A 106 -9.71 1.10 -4.68
C HIS A 106 -8.96 1.22 -3.35
N PRO A 107 -8.78 0.09 -2.64
CA PRO A 107 -8.04 0.12 -1.39
C PRO A 107 -6.61 0.59 -1.62
N SER A 108 -6.16 1.52 -0.78
CA SER A 108 -4.80 2.05 -0.76
C SER A 108 -3.93 1.34 0.28
N PHE A 109 -4.56 0.89 1.38
CA PHE A 109 -3.85 0.25 2.49
C PHE A 109 -4.58 -0.97 3.04
N GLU A 110 -3.77 -1.93 3.49
CA GLU A 110 -4.16 -3.02 4.37
C GLU A 110 -3.82 -2.61 5.80
N VAL A 111 -4.82 -2.57 6.68
CA VAL A 111 -4.62 -2.13 8.07
C VAL A 111 -4.75 -3.31 9.01
N TYR A 112 -3.77 -3.47 9.88
CA TYR A 112 -3.66 -4.57 10.83
C TYR A 112 -3.59 -4.02 12.25
N LEU A 113 -4.19 -4.75 13.19
CA LEU A 113 -4.16 -4.40 14.60
C LEU A 113 -2.73 -4.31 15.14
N PRO A 114 -2.47 -3.44 16.15
CA PRO A 114 -1.20 -3.42 16.86
C PRO A 114 -0.88 -4.81 17.44
N ASN A 115 0.22 -5.41 16.99
CA ASN A 115 0.63 -6.74 17.43
C ASN A 115 2.16 -6.86 17.49
N SER A 116 2.71 -7.07 18.68
CA SER A 116 4.16 -7.21 18.89
C SER A 116 4.76 -8.44 18.22
N LYS A 117 3.93 -9.44 17.89
CA LYS A 117 4.33 -10.67 17.18
C LYS A 117 4.06 -10.62 15.68
N PHE A 118 3.66 -9.47 15.14
CA PHE A 118 3.40 -9.32 13.70
C PHE A 118 4.65 -9.68 12.88
N ARG A 119 4.47 -10.50 11.85
CA ARG A 119 5.53 -10.90 10.93
C ARG A 119 5.20 -10.42 9.53
N LYS A 120 6.08 -9.64 8.92
CA LYS A 120 5.91 -9.19 7.52
C LYS A 120 5.80 -10.34 6.52
N SER A 121 6.47 -11.47 6.78
CA SER A 121 6.39 -12.67 5.95
C SER A 121 5.10 -13.48 6.10
N SER A 122 4.32 -13.21 7.16
CA SER A 122 3.04 -13.85 7.45
C SER A 122 2.17 -12.86 8.24
N PRO A 123 1.67 -11.80 7.56
CA PRO A 123 1.00 -10.68 8.22
C PRO A 123 -0.38 -11.04 8.79
N GLY A 124 -0.95 -12.18 8.36
CA GLY A 124 -2.33 -12.56 8.66
C GLY A 124 -3.33 -11.78 7.81
N ALA A 125 -4.60 -11.78 8.23
CA ALA A 125 -5.65 -10.98 7.61
C ALA A 125 -5.65 -9.55 8.18
N PRO A 126 -5.81 -8.51 7.35
CA PRO A 126 -6.02 -7.15 7.84
C PRO A 126 -7.35 -7.04 8.58
N CYS A 127 -7.43 -6.14 9.57
CA CYS A 127 -8.68 -5.86 10.28
C CYS A 127 -9.63 -4.98 9.46
N PHE A 128 -9.10 -4.18 8.53
CA PHE A 128 -9.87 -3.50 7.49
C PHE A 128 -8.97 -3.07 6.34
N LEU A 129 -9.57 -2.85 5.18
CA LEU A 129 -8.97 -2.19 4.03
C LEU A 129 -9.32 -0.70 4.06
N LEU A 130 -8.38 0.17 3.70
CA LEU A 130 -8.60 1.61 3.63
C LEU A 130 -8.55 2.09 2.18
N SER A 131 -9.65 2.64 1.68
CA SER A 131 -9.72 3.37 0.41
C SER A 131 -9.68 4.87 0.66
N MET A 132 -8.87 5.60 -0.10
CA MET A 132 -8.92 7.06 -0.06
C MET A 132 -10.19 7.55 -0.77
N LEU A 133 -10.91 8.47 -0.14
CA LEU A 133 -12.06 9.14 -0.72
C LEU A 133 -11.62 10.46 -1.35
N ARG A 134 -12.17 10.75 -2.53
CA ARG A 134 -11.96 12.02 -3.23
C ARG A 134 -13.03 13.04 -2.82
N ASP A 135 -13.08 14.17 -3.51
CA ASP A 135 -13.98 15.30 -3.23
C ASP A 135 -15.49 14.97 -3.26
N LYS A 136 -15.87 13.78 -3.74
CA LYS A 136 -17.25 13.31 -3.76
C LYS A 136 -17.41 12.00 -2.99
N PRO A 137 -18.54 11.80 -2.30
CA PRO A 137 -18.93 10.50 -1.78
C PRO A 137 -18.96 9.43 -2.88
N PRO A 138 -18.70 8.15 -2.55
CA PRO A 138 -18.80 7.08 -3.52
C PRO A 138 -20.28 6.88 -3.88
N SER A 139 -20.56 6.61 -5.15
CA SER A 139 -21.88 6.14 -5.55
C SER A 139 -22.14 4.74 -4.99
N ARG A 140 -23.41 4.35 -4.95
CA ARG A 140 -23.81 3.03 -4.46
C ARG A 140 -23.18 1.89 -5.29
N ASP A 141 -23.17 2.02 -6.61
CA ASP A 141 -22.62 1.00 -7.51
C ASP A 141 -21.10 0.88 -7.35
N GLU A 142 -20.40 1.99 -7.15
CA GLU A 142 -18.96 2.00 -6.82
C GLU A 142 -18.70 1.27 -5.50
N LEU A 143 -19.51 1.54 -4.47
CA LEU A 143 -19.42 0.90 -3.15
C LEU A 143 -19.63 -0.61 -3.23
N GLU A 144 -20.71 -1.06 -3.89
CA GLU A 144 -21.01 -2.48 -4.05
C GLU A 144 -19.92 -3.19 -4.88
N THR A 145 -19.37 -2.51 -5.89
CA THR A 145 -18.27 -3.03 -6.72
C THR A 145 -16.97 -3.20 -5.95
N ILE A 146 -16.59 -2.25 -5.07
CA ILE A 146 -15.36 -2.37 -4.28
C ILE A 146 -15.52 -3.40 -3.15
N GLU A 147 -16.66 -3.41 -2.45
CA GLU A 147 -16.92 -4.35 -1.36
C GLU A 147 -16.92 -5.81 -1.85
N SER A 148 -17.47 -6.07 -3.04
CA SER A 148 -17.45 -7.42 -3.63
C SER A 148 -16.04 -7.94 -3.92
N LYS A 149 -15.04 -7.06 -4.00
CA LYS A 149 -13.63 -7.40 -4.23
C LYS A 149 -12.80 -7.52 -2.94
N CYS A 150 -13.40 -7.25 -1.78
CA CYS A 150 -12.66 -7.19 -0.51
C CYS A 150 -12.65 -8.53 0.27
N ASP A 151 -13.11 -9.63 -0.33
CA ASP A 151 -13.11 -10.98 0.27
C ASP A 151 -13.69 -11.05 1.69
N GLY A 152 -14.70 -10.22 1.98
CA GLY A 152 -15.33 -10.12 3.31
C GLY A 152 -14.53 -9.34 4.36
N ILE A 153 -13.36 -8.79 4.02
CA ILE A 153 -12.61 -7.88 4.88
C ILE A 153 -13.35 -6.53 4.94
N PRO A 154 -13.57 -5.95 6.13
CA PRO A 154 -14.24 -4.65 6.24
C PRO A 154 -13.53 -3.56 5.44
N LEU A 155 -14.29 -2.75 4.71
CA LEU A 155 -13.78 -1.61 3.96
C LEU A 155 -14.09 -0.31 4.70
N LYS A 156 -13.11 0.57 4.79
CA LYS A 156 -13.25 1.94 5.30
C LYS A 156 -12.79 2.95 4.27
N PHE A 157 -13.43 4.10 4.28
CA PHE A 157 -13.09 5.24 3.44
C PHE A 157 -12.39 6.30 4.26
N CYS A 158 -11.30 6.84 3.73
CA CYS A 158 -10.55 7.91 4.37
C CYS A 158 -10.77 9.21 3.61
N GLN A 159 -11.31 10.21 4.28
CA GLN A 159 -11.33 11.58 3.77
C GLN A 159 -10.28 12.40 4.52
N VAL A 160 -9.46 13.13 3.76
CA VAL A 160 -8.49 14.06 4.30
C VAL A 160 -8.89 15.45 3.87
N ASP A 161 -9.17 16.32 4.84
CA ASP A 161 -9.54 17.71 4.58
C ASP A 161 -8.74 18.63 5.50
N ASN A 162 -7.91 19.48 4.89
CA ASN A 162 -7.09 20.49 5.58
C ASN A 162 -6.33 19.95 6.82
N GLY A 163 -5.72 18.76 6.71
CA GLY A 163 -4.98 18.12 7.81
C GLY A 163 -5.83 17.23 8.73
N ARG A 164 -7.16 17.25 8.61
CA ARG A 164 -8.06 16.40 9.37
C ARG A 164 -8.31 15.09 8.63
N VAL A 165 -8.10 13.99 9.33
CA VAL A 165 -8.30 12.63 8.81
C VAL A 165 -9.59 12.08 9.40
N SER A 166 -10.54 11.74 8.53
CA SER A 166 -11.85 11.17 8.88
C SER A 166 -12.00 9.78 8.27
N PHE A 167 -12.49 8.83 9.05
CA PHE A 167 -12.78 7.47 8.60
C PHE A 167 -14.29 7.24 8.54
N LEU A 168 -14.78 6.79 7.39
CA LEU A 168 -16.18 6.44 7.17
C LEU A 168 -16.31 4.94 6.89
N SER A 169 -17.41 4.36 7.35
CA SER A 169 -17.85 3.01 6.98
C SER A 169 -19.31 3.07 6.59
N PHE A 170 -19.69 2.24 5.62
CA PHE A 170 -21.05 2.12 5.15
C PHE A 170 -21.55 0.73 5.49
N ASP A 171 -22.75 0.66 6.06
CA ASP A 171 -23.36 -0.60 6.47
C ASP A 171 -24.73 -0.73 5.79
N LYS A 172 -25.03 -1.92 5.29
CA LYS A 172 -26.34 -2.24 4.73
C LYS A 172 -27.30 -2.61 5.85
N VAL A 173 -28.26 -1.74 6.14
CA VAL A 173 -29.29 -1.97 7.15
C VAL A 173 -30.60 -2.38 6.48
N ARG A 174 -31.23 -3.47 6.95
CA ARG A 174 -32.60 -3.84 6.55
C ARG A 174 -33.58 -3.13 7.48
N LEU A 175 -34.44 -2.30 6.93
CA LEU A 175 -35.49 -1.64 7.70
C LEU A 175 -36.62 -2.65 7.99
N PRO A 176 -37.27 -2.57 9.16
CA PRO A 176 -38.44 -3.40 9.44
C PRO A 176 -39.58 -3.04 8.48
N SER A 177 -40.27 -4.06 7.96
CA SER A 177 -41.54 -3.87 7.26
C SER A 177 -42.61 -3.52 8.28
N LEU A 178 -43.31 -2.39 8.09
CA LEU A 178 -44.48 -2.06 8.88
C LEU A 178 -45.59 -3.12 8.63
N PRO A 179 -46.37 -3.47 9.67
CA PRO A 179 -47.47 -4.44 9.56
C PRO A 179 -48.61 -3.95 8.66
#